data_AF-A0A5B9QXY3-F1
#
_entry.id   AF-A0A5B9QXY3-F1
#
_cell.length_a   1.000
_cell.length_b   1.000
_cell.length_c   1.000
_cell.angle_alpha   90.00
_cell.angle_beta   90.00
_cell.angle_gamma   90.00
#
_symmetry.space_group_name_H-M   'P 1'
#
loop_
_entity.id
_entity.type
_entity.pdbx_description
1 polymer ?
#
loop_
_entity_poly.entity_id
_entity_poly.type
_entity_poly.pdbx_seq_one_letter_code
_entity_poly.pdbx_strand_id
1 'polypeptide(L)'
;MAESGSESKFKNTPNPDGVLALRRLMDTLQQRAADRPPKSYTTKLLDGGIEKIGAKIREEAEELIEAAAEGEAAGREHFVYEAADLLYHTMVMLAWRGVDIDEIANELQRREGTSGLVEKASRAKKESTE
;
A
#
# COMPACT_ATOMS: atom_id res chain seq x y z
N MET A 1 11.13 -21.66 -35.00
CA MET A 1 10.60 -20.43 -34.38
C MET A 1 10.86 -20.55 -32.90
N ALA A 2 11.76 -19.74 -32.33
CA ALA A 2 12.09 -19.81 -30.92
C ALA A 2 11.00 -19.07 -30.13
N GLU A 3 10.33 -19.75 -29.22
CA GLU A 3 9.48 -19.13 -28.20
C GLU A 3 10.41 -18.36 -27.25
N SER A 4 10.45 -17.04 -27.38
CA SER A 4 11.08 -16.17 -26.39
C SER A 4 10.14 -16.08 -25.18
N GLY A 5 10.21 -17.07 -24.30
CA GLY A 5 9.63 -16.97 -22.96
C GLY A 5 10.32 -15.83 -22.22
N SER A 6 9.64 -14.69 -22.09
CA SER A 6 10.07 -13.57 -21.26
C SER A 6 10.17 -14.06 -19.82
N GLU A 7 11.38 -14.19 -19.28
CA GLU A 7 11.57 -14.46 -17.85
C GLU A 7 10.90 -13.35 -17.04
N SER A 8 10.04 -13.72 -16.10
CA SER A 8 9.37 -12.75 -15.23
C SER A 8 10.39 -11.95 -14.42
N LYS A 9 10.20 -10.63 -14.36
CA LYS A 9 11.04 -9.72 -13.55
C LYS A 9 10.84 -9.93 -12.05
N PHE A 10 9.68 -10.46 -11.64
CA PHE A 10 9.32 -10.68 -10.25
C PHE A 10 9.52 -12.14 -9.86
N LYS A 11 10.77 -12.51 -9.56
CA LYS A 11 11.06 -13.83 -8.98
C LYS A 11 10.47 -13.88 -7.56
N ASN A 12 9.61 -14.85 -7.29
CA ASN A 12 9.09 -15.13 -5.95
C ASN A 12 10.17 -15.79 -5.07
N THR A 13 11.28 -15.09 -4.88
CA THR A 13 12.39 -15.48 -4.01
C THR A 13 12.19 -14.84 -2.65
N PRO A 14 12.31 -15.60 -1.54
CA PRO A 14 12.24 -15.02 -0.20
C PRO A 14 13.19 -13.84 -0.07
N ASN A 15 12.63 -12.66 0.18
CA ASN A 15 13.41 -11.46 0.50
C ASN A 15 13.39 -11.28 2.03
N PRO A 16 14.46 -11.65 2.75
CA PRO A 16 14.50 -11.53 4.21
C PRO A 16 14.36 -10.07 4.69
N ASP A 17 14.67 -9.11 3.83
CA ASP A 17 14.55 -7.67 4.10
C ASP A 17 13.26 -7.06 3.51
N GLY A 18 12.34 -7.86 2.99
CA GLY A 18 11.15 -7.37 2.27
C GLY A 18 10.29 -6.43 3.11
N VAL A 19 9.98 -6.83 4.34
CA VAL A 19 9.22 -5.99 5.29
C VAL A 19 10.06 -4.81 5.78
N LEU A 20 11.37 -4.99 5.95
CA LEU A 20 12.29 -3.91 6.32
C LEU A 20 12.36 -2.81 5.24
N ALA A 21 12.11 -3.16 3.97
CA ALA A 21 12.02 -2.19 2.89
C ALA A 21 10.87 -1.19 3.08
N LEU A 22 9.71 -1.64 3.59
CA LEU A 22 8.57 -0.76 3.90
C LEU A 22 8.93 0.22 5.02
N ARG A 23 9.62 -0.25 6.07
CA ARG A 23 10.07 0.62 7.15
C ARG A 23 11.04 1.70 6.68
N ARG A 24 12.06 1.31 5.91
CA ARG A 24 13.02 2.26 5.30
C ARG A 24 12.35 3.27 4.36
N LEU A 25 11.33 2.82 3.61
CA LEU A 25 10.52 3.71 2.78
C LEU A 25 9.77 4.72 3.66
N MET A 26 9.16 4.29 4.76
CA MET A 26 8.46 5.18 5.69
C MET A 26 9.40 6.26 6.25
N ASP A 27 10.60 5.88 6.73
CA ASP A 27 11.62 6.81 7.22
C ASP A 27 11.97 7.86 6.15
N THR A 28 12.16 7.42 4.91
CA THR A 28 12.45 8.30 3.76
C THR A 28 11.30 9.26 3.49
N LEU A 29 10.05 8.79 3.58
CA LEU A 29 8.86 9.59 3.33
C LEU A 29 8.64 10.63 4.43
N GLN A 30 8.89 10.28 5.70
CA GLN A 30 8.86 11.22 6.82
C GLN A 30 9.95 12.29 6.69
N GLN A 31 11.16 11.89 6.28
CA GLN A 31 12.21 12.86 6.02
C GLN A 31 11.83 13.83 4.90
N ARG A 32 11.25 13.33 3.80
CA ARG A 32 10.72 14.19 2.72
C ARG A 32 9.51 15.02 3.19
N ALA A 33 8.77 14.55 4.18
CA ALA A 33 7.71 15.30 4.83
C ALA A 33 8.24 16.54 5.54
N ALA A 34 9.38 16.42 6.20
CA ALA A 34 10.06 17.52 6.88
C ALA A 34 10.85 18.43 5.93
N ASP A 35 11.71 17.85 5.08
CA ASP A 35 12.75 18.59 4.36
C ASP A 35 12.26 19.22 3.05
N ARG A 36 11.14 18.73 2.49
CA ARG A 36 10.54 19.22 1.23
C ARG A 36 11.57 19.46 0.10
N PRO A 37 12.40 18.45 -0.27
CA PRO A 37 13.44 18.66 -1.26
C PRO A 37 12.85 19.07 -2.62
N PRO A 38 13.41 20.09 -3.29
CA PRO A 38 12.88 20.58 -4.56
C PRO A 38 13.01 19.52 -5.66
N LYS A 39 12.08 19.55 -6.63
CA LYS A 39 11.99 18.62 -7.78
C LYS A 39 11.70 17.14 -7.45
N SER A 40 11.55 16.77 -6.17
CA SER A 40 11.10 15.42 -5.79
C SER A 40 9.62 15.21 -6.13
N TYR A 41 9.30 14.04 -6.71
CA TYR A 41 7.92 13.63 -6.96
C TYR A 41 7.12 13.57 -5.65
N THR A 42 7.69 13.00 -4.60
CA THR A 42 7.05 12.93 -3.28
C THR A 42 6.76 14.32 -2.73
N THR A 43 7.66 15.30 -2.88
CA THR A 43 7.41 16.69 -2.46
C THR A 43 6.20 17.27 -3.19
N LYS A 44 6.10 17.05 -4.51
CA LYS A 44 4.93 17.51 -5.30
C LYS A 44 3.61 16.87 -4.85
N LEU A 45 3.63 15.64 -4.34
CA LEU A 45 2.45 14.98 -3.78
C LEU A 45 2.09 15.61 -2.43
N LEU A 46 3.07 15.73 -1.54
CA LEU A 46 2.90 16.27 -0.19
C LEU A 46 2.42 17.73 -0.20
N ASP A 47 2.97 18.56 -1.10
CA ASP A 47 2.54 19.94 -1.31
C ASP A 47 1.11 20.02 -1.89
N GLY A 48 0.70 19.00 -2.65
CA GLY A 48 -0.66 18.89 -3.18
C GLY A 48 -1.68 18.37 -2.17
N GLY A 49 -1.24 17.92 -1.00
CA GLY A 49 -2.07 17.48 0.10
C GLY A 49 -3.06 16.35 -0.25
N ILE A 50 -4.14 16.29 0.52
CA ILE A 50 -5.14 15.21 0.44
C ILE A 50 -5.73 15.05 -0.96
N GLU A 51 -5.96 16.13 -1.69
CA GLU A 51 -6.57 16.08 -3.03
C GLU A 51 -5.68 15.33 -4.01
N LYS A 52 -4.40 15.68 -4.06
CA LYS A 52 -3.46 15.09 -5.01
C LYS A 52 -3.05 13.67 -4.62
N ILE A 53 -2.79 13.44 -3.34
CA ILE A 53 -2.42 12.11 -2.86
C ILE A 53 -3.63 11.17 -2.98
N GLY A 54 -4.83 11.64 -2.61
CA GLY A 54 -6.06 10.87 -2.69
C GLY A 54 -6.48 10.55 -4.12
N ALA A 55 -6.21 11.44 -5.09
CA ALA A 55 -6.41 11.14 -6.51
C ALA A 55 -5.54 9.95 -6.96
N LYS A 56 -4.25 9.94 -6.60
CA LYS A 56 -3.36 8.81 -6.91
C LYS A 56 -3.82 7.51 -6.24
N ILE A 57 -4.17 7.55 -4.95
CA ILE A 57 -4.69 6.35 -4.25
C ILE A 57 -5.91 5.77 -4.96
N ARG A 58 -6.82 6.61 -5.48
CA ARG A 58 -7.99 6.13 -6.24
C ARG A 58 -7.60 5.48 -7.56
N GLU A 59 -6.72 6.13 -8.32
CA GLU A 59 -6.18 5.61 -9.59
C GLU A 59 -5.51 4.24 -9.38
N GLU A 60 -4.55 4.13 -8.45
CA GLU A 60 -3.85 2.86 -8.20
C GLU A 60 -4.77 1.76 -7.65
N ALA A 61 -5.82 2.14 -6.91
CA ALA A 61 -6.79 1.16 -6.43
C ALA A 61 -7.64 0.60 -7.57
N GLU A 62 -8.00 1.42 -8.55
CA GLU A 62 -8.70 0.98 -9.77
C GLU A 62 -7.79 0.10 -10.62
N GLU A 63 -6.55 0.53 -10.88
CA GLU A 63 -5.56 -0.23 -11.67
C GLU A 63 -5.20 -1.57 -11.03
N LEU A 64 -5.09 -1.63 -9.69
CA LEU A 64 -4.90 -2.90 -8.98
C LEU A 64 -6.05 -3.89 -9.19
N ILE A 65 -7.30 -3.41 -9.20
CA ILE A 65 -8.49 -4.24 -9.43
C ILE A 65 -8.52 -4.72 -10.87
N GLU A 66 -8.19 -3.85 -11.83
CA GLU A 66 -8.09 -4.21 -13.25
C GLU A 66 -7.01 -5.26 -13.48
N ALA A 67 -5.80 -5.06 -12.94
CA ALA A 67 -4.70 -6.01 -13.03
C ALA A 67 -5.03 -7.38 -12.42
N ALA A 68 -5.88 -7.42 -11.37
CA ALA A 68 -6.35 -8.67 -10.77
C ALA A 68 -7.30 -9.47 -11.68
N ALA A 69 -7.92 -8.82 -12.67
CA ALA A 69 -8.81 -9.45 -13.64
C ALA A 69 -8.09 -9.98 -14.89
N GLU A 70 -6.78 -9.73 -15.02
CA GLU A 70 -5.97 -10.16 -16.16
C GLU A 70 -5.54 -11.64 -16.09
N GLY A 71 -5.21 -12.22 -17.25
CA GLY A 71 -4.77 -13.61 -17.38
C GLY A 71 -3.40 -13.91 -16.74
N GLU A 72 -3.15 -15.18 -16.42
CA GLU A 72 -2.19 -15.64 -15.39
C GLU A 72 -0.76 -15.07 -15.44
N ALA A 73 -0.10 -15.01 -16.61
CA ALA A 73 1.32 -14.65 -16.67
C ALA A 73 1.56 -13.13 -16.73
N ALA A 74 0.80 -12.41 -17.57
CA ALA A 74 0.91 -10.95 -17.68
C ALA A 74 0.28 -10.23 -16.47
N GLY A 75 -0.85 -10.75 -15.99
CA GLY A 75 -1.57 -10.16 -14.85
C GLY A 75 -0.80 -10.24 -13.55
N ARG A 76 0.06 -11.26 -13.35
CA ARG A 76 0.86 -11.38 -12.12
C ARG A 76 1.83 -10.22 -11.93
N GLU A 77 2.53 -9.81 -12.98
CA GLU A 77 3.52 -8.73 -12.90
C GLU A 77 2.85 -7.37 -12.74
N HIS A 78 1.81 -7.12 -13.53
CA HIS A 78 1.00 -5.92 -13.47
C HIS A 78 0.39 -5.77 -12.06
N PHE A 79 -0.20 -6.82 -11.52
CA PHE A 79 -0.77 -6.83 -10.17
C PHE A 79 0.24 -6.50 -9.08
N VAL A 80 1.47 -7.04 -9.15
CA VAL A 80 2.52 -6.71 -8.17
C VAL A 80 2.93 -5.25 -8.27
N TYR A 81 2.99 -4.73 -9.49
CA TYR A 81 3.34 -3.33 -9.75
C TYR A 81 2.29 -2.38 -9.14
N GLU A 82 1.01 -2.56 -9.46
CA GLU A 82 -0.05 -1.68 -8.93
C GLU A 82 -0.26 -1.85 -7.42
N ALA A 83 -0.05 -3.05 -6.88
CA ALA A 83 -0.08 -3.24 -5.44
C ALA A 83 1.04 -2.45 -4.74
N ALA A 84 2.22 -2.39 -5.35
CA ALA A 84 3.33 -1.62 -4.83
C ALA A 84 3.08 -0.10 -4.93
N ASP A 85 2.48 0.38 -6.02
CA ASP A 85 2.22 1.82 -6.18
C ASP A 85 1.09 2.30 -5.26
N LEU A 86 0.03 1.50 -5.11
CA LEU A 86 -1.02 1.75 -4.11
C LEU A 86 -0.45 1.83 -2.69
N LEU A 87 0.46 0.92 -2.33
CA LEU A 87 1.13 0.95 -1.02
C LEU A 87 2.01 2.19 -0.88
N TYR A 88 2.80 2.55 -1.90
CA TYR A 88 3.62 3.75 -1.90
C TYR A 88 2.76 5.01 -1.66
N HIS A 89 1.69 5.18 -2.43
CA HIS A 89 0.80 6.34 -2.32
C HIS A 89 0.06 6.39 -0.98
N THR A 90 -0.32 5.22 -0.44
CA THR A 90 -0.86 5.12 0.92
C THR A 90 0.17 5.59 1.96
N MET A 91 1.41 5.15 1.87
CA MET A 91 2.47 5.57 2.80
C MET A 91 2.82 7.06 2.67
N VAL A 92 2.71 7.64 1.47
CA VAL A 92 2.82 9.10 1.29
C VAL A 92 1.71 9.83 2.05
N MET A 93 0.47 9.32 2.03
CA MET A 93 -0.64 9.87 2.82
C MET A 93 -0.37 9.76 4.34
N LEU A 94 0.18 8.64 4.81
CA LEU A 94 0.58 8.46 6.21
C LEU A 94 1.61 9.52 6.62
N ALA A 95 2.66 9.70 5.80
CA ALA A 95 3.70 10.70 6.05
C ALA A 95 3.13 12.13 6.05
N TRP A 96 2.21 12.44 5.12
CA TRP A 96 1.50 13.72 5.08
C TRP A 96 0.68 13.97 6.35
N ARG A 97 0.04 12.91 6.89
CA ARG A 97 -0.81 12.99 8.08
C ARG A 97 -0.03 12.94 9.40
N GLY A 98 1.27 12.61 9.34
CA GLY A 98 2.13 12.43 10.51
C GLY A 98 1.93 11.09 11.22
N VAL A 99 1.55 10.05 10.47
CA VAL A 99 1.31 8.70 10.98
C VAL A 99 2.47 7.79 10.56
N ASP A 100 2.97 6.98 11.50
CA ASP A 100 4.03 6.00 11.25
C ASP A 100 3.46 4.66 10.75
N ILE A 101 4.27 3.89 10.02
CA ILE A 101 3.90 2.54 9.58
C ILE A 101 3.75 1.59 10.78
N ASP A 102 4.48 1.82 11.87
CA ASP A 102 4.38 1.03 13.11
C ASP A 102 2.99 1.20 13.77
N GLU A 103 2.36 2.38 13.64
CA GLU A 103 0.98 2.59 14.11
C GLU A 103 -0.02 1.73 13.32
N ILE A 104 0.16 1.64 11.99
CA ILE A 104 -0.67 0.77 11.13
C ILE A 104 -0.41 -0.71 11.43
N ALA A 105 0.85 -1.10 11.62
CA ALA A 105 1.22 -2.46 11.96
C ALA A 105 0.60 -2.90 13.29
N ASN A 106 0.63 -2.03 14.30
CA ASN A 106 -0.01 -2.28 15.60
C ASN A 106 -1.53 -2.47 15.46
N GLU A 107 -2.20 -1.65 14.64
CA GLU A 107 -3.63 -1.82 14.38
C GLU A 107 -3.95 -3.10 13.60
N LEU A 108 -3.10 -3.49 12.64
CA LEU A 108 -3.25 -4.78 11.94
C LEU A 108 -3.05 -5.96 12.90
N GLN A 109 -2.02 -5.91 13.75
CA GLN A 109 -1.76 -6.94 14.77
C GLN A 109 -2.95 -7.08 15.75
N ARG A 110 -3.58 -5.97 16.15
CA ARG A 110 -4.81 -5.99 16.95
C ARG A 110 -5.95 -6.75 16.24
N ARG A 111 -6.05 -6.63 14.92
CA ARG A 111 -7.09 -7.30 14.09
C ARG A 111 -6.80 -8.77 13.85
N GLU A 112 -5.54 -9.20 13.78
CA GLU A 112 -5.17 -10.61 13.54
C GLU A 112 -5.82 -11.58 14.55
N GLY A 113 -5.97 -11.15 15.81
CA GLY A 113 -6.61 -11.94 16.86
C GLY A 113 -8.15 -11.84 16.91
N THR A 114 -8.77 -10.96 16.12
CA THR A 114 -10.20 -10.70 16.14
C THR A 114 -10.75 -10.79 14.72
N SER A 115 -11.26 -11.95 14.30
CA SER A 115 -11.81 -12.05 12.95
C SER A 115 -12.90 -11.00 12.76
N GLY A 116 -12.96 -10.36 11.59
CA GLY A 116 -13.96 -9.31 11.31
C GLY A 116 -15.41 -9.77 11.50
N LEU A 117 -15.65 -11.09 11.47
CA LEU A 117 -16.92 -11.71 11.79
C LEU A 117 -17.24 -11.62 13.30
N VAL A 118 -16.25 -11.81 14.16
CA VAL A 118 -16.38 -11.68 15.63
C VAL A 118 -16.62 -10.23 16.02
N GLU A 119 -15.90 -9.28 15.41
CA GLU A 119 -16.15 -7.85 15.66
C GLU A 119 -17.57 -7.44 15.20
N LYS A 120 -18.02 -7.91 14.03
CA LYS A 120 -19.37 -7.61 13.51
C LYS A 120 -20.47 -8.22 14.37
N ALA A 121 -20.28 -9.44 14.86
CA ALA A 121 -21.20 -10.10 15.79
C ALA A 121 -21.26 -9.37 17.15
N SER A 122 -20.13 -8.86 17.64
CA SER A 122 -20.08 -8.11 18.90
C SER A 122 -20.77 -6.74 18.82
N ARG A 123 -20.71 -6.06 17.66
CA ARG A 123 -21.43 -4.81 17.40
C ARG A 123 -22.94 -5.02 17.34
N ALA A 124 -23.40 -6.02 16.60
CA ALA A 124 -24.82 -6.37 16.51
C ALA A 124 -25.44 -6.72 17.88
N LYS A 125 -24.67 -7.39 18.75
CA LYS A 125 -25.10 -7.69 20.13
C LYS A 125 -25.25 -6.43 20.98
N LYS A 126 -24.36 -5.45 20.79
CA LYS A 126 -24.37 -4.17 21.53
C LYS A 126 -25.58 -3.31 21.16
N GLU A 127 -25.95 -3.26 19.87
CA GLU A 127 -27.14 -2.55 19.37
C GLU A 127 -28.47 -3.20 19.80
N SER A 128 -28.48 -4.51 20.08
CA SER A 128 -29.70 -5.22 20.53
C SER A 128 -29.98 -5.14 22.04
N THR A 129 -29.07 -4.56 22.81
CA THR A 129 -29.17 -4.49 24.29
C THR A 129 -29.42 -3.04 24.79
N GLU A 130 -29.53 -2.08 23.86
CA GLU A 130 -29.99 -0.70 24.09
C GLU A 130 -31.43 -0.55 23.56
#